data_AF-A0A642PK85-F1
#
_entry.id   AF-A0A642PK85-F1
#
_cell.length_a   1.000
_cell.length_b   1.000
_cell.length_c   1.000
_cell.angle_alpha   90.00
_cell.angle_beta   90.00
_cell.angle_gamma   90.00
#
_symmetry.space_group_name_H-M   'P 1'
#
loop_
_entity.id
_entity.type
_entity.pdbx_description
1 polymer ?
#
loop_
_entity_poly.entity_id
_entity_poly.type
_entity_poly.pdbx_seq_one_letter_code
_entity_poly.pdbx_strand_id
1 'polypeptide(L)' 'MEIEKVSGDYRPLILVAEDDDSNFKLIKAIIGKKCEILWAKNGEDIVNLFEENRDKAEAI' A
#
# COMPACT_ATOMS: atom_id res chain seq x y z
N MET A 1 -6.56 24.07 -14.77
CA MET A 1 -5.79 22.83 -14.99
C MET A 1 -6.83 21.72 -15.09
N GLU A 2 -7.09 21.26 -16.31
CA GLU A 2 -8.02 20.16 -16.53
C GLU A 2 -7.45 18.93 -15.83
N ILE A 3 -8.25 18.37 -14.93
CA ILE A 3 -7.95 17.11 -14.28
C ILE A 3 -8.16 16.06 -15.36
N GLU A 4 -7.07 15.69 -16.05
CA GLU A 4 -7.11 14.58 -16.99
C GLU A 4 -7.62 13.36 -16.22
N LYS A 5 -8.79 12.87 -16.62
CA LYS A 5 -9.28 11.55 -16.21
C LYS A 5 -8.27 10.52 -16.76
N VAL A 6 -7.28 10.16 -15.93
CA VAL A 6 -6.46 8.97 -16.18
C VAL A 6 -7.38 7.76 -16.03
N SER A 7 -7.99 7.42 -17.15
CA SER A 7 -8.90 6.31 -17.35
C SER A 7 -8.04 5.12 -17.75
N GLY A 8 -7.49 4.43 -16.74
CA GLY A 8 -6.74 3.19 -16.88
C GLY A 8 -6.08 2.81 -15.56
N ASP A 9 -6.69 1.89 -14.80
CA ASP A 9 -6.08 1.11 -13.71
C ASP A 9 -5.19 1.86 -12.69
N TYR A 10 -5.60 3.03 -12.19
CA TYR A 10 -4.91 3.61 -11.03
C TYR A 10 -5.07 2.70 -9.81
N ARG A 11 -3.95 2.09 -9.38
CA ARG A 11 -3.86 1.21 -8.21
C ARG A 11 -2.90 1.84 -7.21
N PRO A 12 -3.39 2.54 -6.18
CA PRO A 12 -2.50 3.17 -5.20
C PRO A 12 -1.68 2.10 -4.47
N LEU A 13 -0.45 2.46 -4.13
CA LEU A 13 0.43 1.66 -3.28
C LEU A 13 0.08 1.92 -1.81
N ILE A 14 -0.27 0.85 -1.09
CA ILE A 14 -0.54 0.88 0.36
C ILE A 14 0.55 0.11 1.09
N LEU A 15 1.17 0.74 2.09
CA LEU A 15 2.10 0.08 3.00
C LEU A 15 1.31 -0.39 4.24
N VAL A 16 1.41 -1.67 4.57
CA VAL A 16 0.72 -2.27 5.73
C VAL A 16 1.76 -2.72 6.73
N ALA A 17 1.70 -2.17 7.95
CA ALA A 17 2.42 -2.70 9.10
C ALA A 17 1.47 -3.61 9.89
N GLU A 18 1.68 -4.92 9.82
CA GLU A 18 0.93 -5.92 10.58
C GLU A 18 1.88 -7.07 10.96
N ASP A 19 1.95 -7.43 12.23
CA ASP A 19 2.74 -8.56 12.71
C ASP A 19 2.03 -9.92 12.51
N ASP A 20 0.70 -9.97 12.49
CA ASP A 20 -0.09 -11.19 12.29
C ASP A 20 -0.41 -11.48 10.80
N ASP A 21 -0.08 -12.70 10.38
CA ASP A 21 -0.28 -13.16 9.00
C ASP A 21 -1.76 -13.30 8.61
N SER A 22 -2.62 -13.68 9.55
CA SER A 22 -4.06 -13.83 9.29
C SER A 22 -4.71 -12.47 9.07
N ASN A 23 -4.32 -11.46 9.86
CA ASN A 23 -4.78 -10.09 9.71
C ASN A 23 -4.30 -9.49 8.38
N PHE A 24 -3.03 -9.68 8.02
CA PHE A 24 -2.53 -9.24 6.72
C PHE A 24 -3.25 -9.90 5.55
N LYS A 25 -3.48 -11.22 5.61
CA LYS A 25 -4.26 -11.94 4.59
C LYS A 25 -5.67 -11.41 4.46
N LEU A 26 -6.33 -11.07 5.57
CA LEU A 26 -7.65 -10.44 5.56
C LEU A 26 -7.63 -9.09 4.85
N ILE A 27 -6.69 -8.21 5.22
CA ILE A 27 -6.51 -6.89 4.57
C ILE A 27 -6.29 -7.07 3.06
N LYS A 28 -5.36 -7.94 2.67
CA LYS A 28 -5.03 -8.23 1.28
C LYS A 28 -6.22 -8.77 0.49
N ALA A 29 -7.06 -9.62 1.10
CA ALA A 29 -8.27 -10.13 0.47
C ALA A 29 -9.30 -9.03 0.19
N ILE A 30 -9.42 -8.05 1.10
CA ILE A 30 -10.39 -6.95 1.00
C ILE A 30 -9.97 -5.92 -0.07
N ILE A 31 -8.70 -5.49 -0.10
CA ILE A 31 -8.27 -4.35 -0.95
C ILE A 31 -7.28 -4.73 -2.07
N GLY A 32 -6.70 -5.93 -2.05
CA GLY A 32 -5.62 -6.33 -2.96
C GLY A 32 -6.01 -6.47 -4.44
N LYS A 33 -7.30 -6.37 -4.78
CA LYS A 33 -7.74 -6.25 -6.19
C LYS A 33 -7.69 -4.81 -6.70
N LYS A 34 -7.71 -3.81 -5.81
CA LYS A 34 -7.79 -2.39 -6.14
C LYS A 34 -6.46 -1.66 -5.92
N CYS A 35 -5.61 -2.18 -5.03
CA CYS A 35 -4.37 -1.53 -4.61
C CYS A 35 -3.18 -2.46 -4.83
N GLU A 36 -1.99 -1.87 -4.91
CA GLU A 36 -0.73 -2.57 -4.66
C GLU A 36 -0.46 -2.54 -3.15
N ILE A 37 0.11 -3.62 -2.60
CA ILE A 37 0.29 -3.73 -1.15
C ILE A 37 1.70 -4.23 -0.85
N LEU A 38 2.44 -3.48 -0.03
CA LEU A 38 3.67 -3.92 0.61
C LEU A 38 3.40 -4.15 2.10
N TRP A 39 4.07 -5.14 2.68
CA TRP A 39 3.82 -5.61 4.03
C TRP A 39 5.11 -5.58 4.85
N ALA A 40 5.03 -5.01 6.03
CA ALA A 40 6.06 -5.06 7.06
C ALA A 40 5.51 -5.73 8.31
N LYS A 41 6.34 -6.57 8.95
CA LYS A 41 5.97 -7.28 10.19
C LYS A 41 6.34 -6.53 11.46
N ASN A 42 7.05 -5.42 11.34
CA ASN A 42 7.52 -4.63 12.47
C ASN A 42 7.71 -3.16 12.07
N GLY A 43 8.01 -2.34 13.06
CA GLY A 43 8.19 -0.90 12.90
C GLY A 43 9.43 -0.49 12.10
N GLU A 44 10.51 -1.28 12.13
CA GLU A 44 11.72 -0.97 11.37
C GLU A 44 11.49 -1.21 9.87
N ASP A 45 10.90 -2.35 9.53
CA ASP A 45 10.58 -2.73 8.17
C ASP A 45 9.62 -1.73 7.50
N ILE A 46 8.60 -1.22 8.21
CA ILE A 46 7.66 -0.26 7.61
C ILE A 46 8.31 1.10 7.34
N VAL A 47 9.23 1.53 8.21
CA VAL A 47 9.98 2.78 8.01
C VAL A 47 10.91 2.62 6.80
N ASN A 48 11.62 1.50 6.68
CA ASN A 48 12.45 1.22 5.51
C ASN A 48 11.62 1.18 4.22
N LEU A 49 10.48 0.49 4.23
CA LEU A 49 9.56 0.46 3.09
C LEU A 49 9.05 1.85 2.72
N PHE A 50 8.75 2.70 3.70
CA PHE A 50 8.31 4.07 3.46
C PHE A 50 9.42 4.90 2.81
N GLU A 51 10.65 4.86 3.31
CA GLU A 51 11.78 5.59 2.73
C GLU A 51 12.08 5.14 1.29
N GLU A 52 11.98 3.84 1.01
CA GLU A 52 12.16 3.28 -0.34
C GLU A 52 11.05 3.65 -1.33
N ASN A 53 9.83 3.89 -0.84
CA ASN A 53 8.63 4.10 -1.65
C ASN A 53 8.00 5.49 -1.44
N ARG A 54 8.74 6.44 -0.86
CA ARG A 54 8.22 7.74 -0.41
C ARG A 54 7.48 8.53 -1.49
N ASP A 55 7.95 8.46 -2.73
CA ASP A 55 7.36 9.18 -3.87
C ASP A 55 6.16 8.47 -4.51
N LYS A 56 5.85 7.24 -4.06
CA LYS A 56 4.82 6.35 -4.64
C LYS A 56 3.74 5.93 -3.65
N ALA A 57 4.04 5.96 -2.34
CA ALA A 57 3.10 5.60 -1.31
C ALA A 57 2.10 6.74 -1.08
N GLU A 58 0.81 6.46 -1.25
CA GLU A 58 -0.24 7.37 -0.77
C GLU A 58 -0.43 7.12 0.72
N ALA A 59 -0.11 8.13 1.55
CA ALA A 59 -0.43 8.11 2.96
C ALA A 59 -1.92 8.42 3.16
N ILE A 60 -2.65 7.54 3.85
CA ILE A 60 -4.01 7.79 4.36
C ILE A 60 -3.95 7.83 5.88
#